data_AF-B0I2A9-F1
#
_entry.id   AF-B0I2A9-F1
#
_cell.length_a   1.000
_cell.length_b   1.000
_cell.length_c   1.000
_cell.angle_alpha   90.00
_cell.angle_beta   90.00
_cell.angle_gamma   90.00
#
_symmetry.space_group_name_H-M   'P 1'
#
loop_
_entity.id
_entity.type
_entity.pdbx_description
1 polymer ?
#
loop_
_entity_poly.entity_id
_entity_poly.type
_entity_poly.pdbx_seq_one_letter_code
_entity_poly.pdbx_strand_id
1 'polypeptide(L)' 'VDHPHGGGEGRTPIGRKKPATPWGYTALGGKSRKKNRYSDASILRRRK' A
#
# COMPACT_ATOMS: atom_id res chain seq x y z
N VAL A 1 14.73 12.99 -2.55
CA VAL A 1 13.40 12.65 -3.13
C VAL A 1 12.74 11.76 -2.13
N ASP A 2 11.99 12.37 -1.22
CA ASP A 2 11.76 11.77 0.10
C ASP A 2 10.41 11.07 0.19
N HIS A 3 9.50 11.39 -0.74
CA HIS A 3 8.19 10.78 -0.85
C HIS A 3 7.76 10.69 -2.32
N PRO A 4 7.09 9.60 -2.75
CA PRO A 4 6.67 9.47 -4.14
C PRO A 4 5.72 10.58 -4.58
N HIS A 5 4.86 11.13 -3.72
CA HIS A 5 3.96 12.23 -4.09
C HIS A 5 4.61 13.62 -3.95
N GLY A 6 5.91 13.70 -3.66
CA GLY A 6 6.60 14.97 -3.47
C GLY A 6 6.78 15.72 -4.79
N GLY A 7 6.57 17.04 -4.73
CA GLY A 7 6.80 17.96 -5.86
C GLY A 7 5.55 18.64 -6.39
N GLY A 8 5.79 19.71 -7.13
CA GLY A 8 4.81 20.61 -7.75
C GLY A 8 4.51 21.86 -6.93
N GLU A 9 4.07 22.91 -7.61
CA GLU A 9 3.89 24.24 -7.04
C GLU A 9 2.54 24.31 -6.31
N GLY A 10 2.56 24.71 -5.02
CA GLY A 10 1.35 24.80 -4.20
C GLY A 10 0.80 23.44 -3.76
N ARG A 11 -0.52 23.32 -3.65
CA ARG A 11 -1.18 22.06 -3.27
C ARG A 11 -1.33 21.16 -4.49
N THR A 12 -0.68 20.01 -4.46
CA THR A 12 -0.64 19.10 -5.61
C THR A 12 -1.45 17.83 -5.38
N PRO A 13 -2.11 17.31 -6.43
CA PRO A 13 -2.73 15.99 -6.37
C PRO A 13 -1.64 14.89 -6.41
N ILE A 14 -2.02 13.66 -6.06
CA ILE A 14 -1.10 12.51 -5.94
C ILE A 14 -0.32 12.19 -7.24
N GLY A 15 -0.87 12.53 -8.42
CA GLY A 15 -0.21 12.36 -9.72
C GLY A 15 0.08 10.91 -10.12
N ARG A 16 -0.45 9.92 -9.38
CA ARG A 16 -0.31 8.48 -9.65
C ARG A 16 -1.67 7.80 -9.66
N LYS A 17 -1.76 6.67 -10.39
CA LYS A 17 -2.97 5.82 -10.45
C LYS A 17 -3.44 5.32 -9.08
N LYS A 18 -2.51 5.13 -8.14
CA LYS A 18 -2.81 4.74 -6.76
C LYS A 18 -1.89 5.51 -5.80
N PRO A 19 -2.36 5.79 -4.58
CA PRO A 19 -1.49 6.34 -3.53
C PRO A 19 -0.37 5.36 -3.20
N ALA A 20 0.82 5.89 -3.00
CA ALA A 20 2.02 5.16 -2.66
C ALA A 20 2.48 5.45 -1.23
N THR A 21 3.11 4.46 -0.61
CA THR A 21 3.90 4.61 0.61
C THR A 21 5.20 5.36 0.29
N PRO A 22 5.93 5.88 1.30
CA PRO A 22 7.22 6.54 1.06
C PRO A 22 8.23 5.68 0.28
N TRP A 23 8.11 4.36 0.39
CA TRP A 23 8.96 3.38 -0.30
C TRP A 23 8.42 2.91 -1.66
N GLY A 24 7.34 3.52 -2.16
CA GLY A 24 6.80 3.26 -3.50
C GLY A 24 5.80 2.09 -3.60
N TYR A 25 5.47 1.41 -2.51
CA TYR A 25 4.42 0.39 -2.51
C TYR A 25 3.02 1.00 -2.56
N THR A 26 2.02 0.28 -3.05
CA THR A 26 0.64 0.76 -3.03
C THR A 26 0.11 0.87 -1.60
N ALA A 27 -0.40 2.04 -1.21
CA ALA A 27 -0.90 2.30 0.13
C ALA A 27 -2.31 1.72 0.39
N LEU A 28 -3.14 1.59 -0.65
CA LEU A 28 -4.53 1.13 -0.53
C LEU A 28 -4.79 -0.15 -1.34
N GLY A 29 -5.53 -1.09 -0.73
CA GLY A 29 -6.03 -2.31 -1.39
C GLY A 29 -4.99 -3.41 -1.65
N GLY A 30 -3.71 -3.18 -1.34
CA GLY A 30 -2.67 -4.21 -1.43
C GLY A 30 -2.71 -5.16 -0.22
N LYS A 31 -2.96 -6.46 -0.45
CA LYS A 31 -2.81 -7.47 0.61
C LYS A 31 -1.33 -7.67 0.92
N SER A 32 -0.89 -7.32 2.13
CA SER A 32 0.49 -7.49 2.59
C SER A 32 0.75 -8.86 3.25
N ARG A 33 -0.28 -9.68 3.49
CA ARG A 33 -0.11 -11.01 4.08
C ARG A 33 0.66 -11.92 3.10
N LYS A 34 1.89 -12.32 3.47
CA LYS A 34 2.64 -13.39 2.80
C LYS A 34 1.76 -14.64 2.58
N LYS A 35 1.77 -15.15 1.35
CA LYS A 35 1.08 -16.39 0.97
C LYS A 35 1.77 -17.61 1.61
N ASN A 36 1.01 -18.66 1.88
CA ASN A 36 1.49 -19.95 2.40
C ASN A 36 2.22 -19.83 3.74
N ARG A 37 1.70 -19.03 4.67
CA ARG A 37 2.20 -19.05 6.05
C ARG A 37 1.68 -20.28 6.77
N TYR A 38 2.47 -20.84 7.67
CA TYR A 38 2.07 -21.97 8.54
C TYR A 38 0.75 -21.70 9.28
N SER A 39 0.50 -20.44 9.66
CA SER A 39 -0.73 -20.04 10.34
C SER A 39 -1.95 -19.92 9.42
N ASP A 40 -1.81 -20.08 8.10
CA ASP A 40 -2.95 -20.05 7.18
C ASP A 40 -3.95 -21.18 7.48
N ALA A 41 -3.49 -22.35 7.96
CA ALA A 41 -4.34 -23.47 8.35
C ALA A 41 -5.23 -23.17 9.57
N SER A 42 -4.79 -22.27 10.45
CA SER A 42 -5.52 -21.88 11.66
C SER A 42 -6.49 -20.72 11.43
N ILE A 43 -6.61 -20.18 10.21
CA ILE A 43 -7.50 -19.04 9.90
C ILE A 43 -8.83 -19.55 9.34
N LEU A 44 -9.88 -19.48 10.16
CA LEU A 44 -11.24 -19.86 9.74
C LEU A 44 -11.89 -18.82 8.80
N ARG A 45 -11.74 -17.53 9.09
CA ARG A 45 -12.33 -16.45 8.27
C ARG A 45 -11.48 -15.18 8.33
N ARG A 46 -11.39 -14.45 7.21
CA ARG A 46 -10.75 -13.13 7.16
C ARG A 46 -11.71 -12.03 7.64
N ARG A 47 -11.16 -11.01 8.29
CA ARG A 47 -11.90 -9.78 8.60
C ARG A 47 -12.15 -9.02 7.28
N LYS A 48 -13.33 -8.41 7.16
CA LYS A 48 -13.62 -7.46 6.06
C LYS A 48 -12.84 -6.18 6.29
#